data_AF-A0A1H7HQB0-F1
#
_entry.id   AF-A0A1H7HQB0-F1
#
_cell.length_a   1.000
_cell.length_b   1.000
_cell.length_c   1.000
_cell.angle_alpha   90.00
_cell.angle_beta   90.00
_cell.angle_gamma   90.00
#
_symmetry.space_group_name_H-M   'P 1'
#
loop_
_entity.id
_entity.type
_entity.pdbx_description
1 polymer ?
#
loop_
_entity_poly.entity_id
_entity_poly.type
_entity_poly.pdbx_seq_one_letter_code
_entity_poly.pdbx_strand_id
1 'polypeptide(L)'
;MSLSRDDEPGTYDRTMLVDLRQIRPPAKSWKPFSFRNLERVNREQAGLSLQVQRMLPPASAAEPLYARLKALFDAEARVNLVSVQVRPFLELQRYLGDPSFLVVLAPGALKERVVLEVELPLAHNLVDMLLGGVGETVGLRPLTDIEEGVMSFVVLEALKALAPALDPALPKLRLETVARGVEDVASRLGDDDRMVVVHLNASLGPHTGLVRLVIPAAVVGAAELGQAAAERRSRLNADLQQNQWMLSTVRSWMRAEIGQAEIASEDLAYIRVKDVVLLDALTARPDRGEEGTAVLRLGAGSSRVEAEVFLEDGQYKARVTSIVIGEPAFQRAVPPPEGEDGFTQPETGGSPESEGQSVDTMNKPEGSDLLADIPLQIAVELARVAVSADEVVALRVGHVIELHRSAGEPVELSVNGKVVARGELVEVEGQLGVRVLSLAG
;
A
#
# COMPACT_ATOMS: atom_id res chain seq x y z
N MET A 1 -29.29 -8.37 -62.63
CA MET A 1 -28.44 -7.67 -63.62
C MET A 1 -27.12 -7.33 -62.95
N SER A 2 -26.07 -7.38 -63.74
CA SER A 2 -24.65 -7.31 -63.45
C SER A 2 -24.20 -6.12 -62.62
N LEU A 3 -23.18 -6.36 -61.79
CA LEU A 3 -22.31 -5.32 -61.21
C LEU A 3 -21.58 -4.57 -62.34
N SER A 4 -21.53 -3.25 -62.23
CA SER A 4 -20.61 -2.40 -62.98
C SER A 4 -19.88 -1.52 -61.97
N ARG A 5 -18.54 -1.61 -62.01
CA ARG A 5 -17.59 -0.73 -61.33
C ARG A 5 -17.57 0.60 -62.06
N ASP A 6 -17.71 1.69 -61.31
CA ASP A 6 -16.97 2.94 -61.48
C ASP A 6 -17.42 3.87 -60.34
N ASP A 7 -16.55 4.06 -59.34
CA ASP A 7 -16.54 5.24 -58.48
C ASP A 7 -15.16 5.34 -57.83
N GLU A 8 -14.45 6.41 -58.18
CA GLU A 8 -13.13 6.77 -57.68
C GLU A 8 -13.16 7.12 -56.17
N PRO A 9 -12.05 6.95 -55.42
CA PRO A 9 -11.99 7.35 -54.02
C PRO A 9 -11.81 8.86 -53.91
N GLY A 10 -12.91 9.60 -53.78
CA GLY A 10 -12.91 10.99 -53.37
C GLY A 10 -12.48 11.13 -51.90
N THR A 11 -11.37 11.84 -51.67
CA THR A 11 -10.89 12.26 -50.36
C THR A 11 -11.92 13.18 -49.68
N TYR A 12 -12.67 12.70 -48.70
CA TYR A 12 -13.51 13.55 -47.86
C TYR A 12 -12.73 14.03 -46.64
N ASP A 13 -12.06 15.17 -46.78
CA ASP A 13 -11.63 15.97 -45.64
C ASP A 13 -12.88 16.68 -45.06
N ARG A 14 -13.48 16.09 -44.02
CA ARG A 14 -14.53 16.76 -43.25
C ARG A 14 -13.91 17.39 -42.00
N THR A 15 -13.30 18.55 -42.19
CA THR A 15 -13.04 19.46 -41.07
C THR A 15 -14.39 19.98 -40.54
N MET A 16 -14.88 19.39 -39.45
CA MET A 16 -16.03 19.92 -38.69
C MET A 16 -15.56 21.11 -37.86
N LEU A 17 -15.85 22.34 -38.32
CA LEU A 17 -15.77 23.54 -37.49
C LEU A 17 -16.98 23.56 -36.55
N VAL A 18 -16.76 23.27 -35.27
CA VAL A 18 -17.78 23.40 -34.21
C VAL A 18 -17.72 24.81 -33.64
N ASP A 19 -18.82 25.56 -33.80
CA ASP A 19 -19.00 26.87 -33.17
C ASP A 19 -19.22 26.70 -31.65
N LEU A 20 -18.17 26.92 -30.87
CA LEU A 20 -18.17 26.79 -29.41
C LEU A 20 -19.19 27.72 -28.72
N ARG A 21 -19.74 28.73 -29.41
CA ARG A 21 -20.76 29.63 -28.86
C ARG A 21 -22.15 29.00 -28.79
N GLN A 22 -22.36 27.86 -29.45
CA GLN A 22 -23.65 27.16 -29.49
C GLN A 22 -23.76 26.02 -28.48
N ILE A 23 -22.69 25.71 -27.74
CA ILE A 23 -22.71 24.70 -26.67
C ILE A 23 -23.39 25.32 -25.44
N ARG A 24 -24.70 25.15 -25.31
CA ARG A 24 -25.39 25.41 -24.04
C ARG A 24 -24.96 24.33 -23.03
N PRO A 25 -24.35 24.69 -21.89
CA PRO A 25 -24.05 23.70 -20.87
C PRO A 25 -25.37 23.08 -20.37
N PRO A 26 -25.42 21.76 -20.15
CA PRO A 26 -26.63 21.14 -19.63
C PRO A 26 -26.94 21.73 -18.25
N ALA A 27 -28.14 22.31 -18.10
CA ALA A 27 -28.64 22.90 -16.87
C ALA A 27 -29.04 21.82 -15.84
N LYS A 28 -28.16 20.84 -15.60
CA LYS A 28 -28.37 19.84 -14.55
C LYS A 28 -27.55 20.28 -13.35
N SER A 29 -28.22 20.76 -12.31
CA SER A 29 -27.59 21.01 -11.02
C SER A 29 -26.97 19.71 -10.54
N TRP A 30 -25.65 19.63 -10.55
CA TRP A 30 -24.91 18.57 -9.89
C TRP A 30 -25.32 18.57 -8.42
N LYS A 31 -26.02 17.52 -7.99
CA LYS A 31 -26.13 17.21 -6.57
C LYS A 31 -24.81 16.56 -6.18
N PRO A 32 -24.06 17.11 -5.21
CA PRO A 32 -22.92 16.40 -4.64
C PRO A 32 -23.39 15.03 -4.20
N PHE A 33 -22.73 13.98 -4.69
CA PHE A 33 -23.02 12.63 -4.23
C PHE A 33 -22.64 12.56 -2.75
N SER A 34 -23.66 12.55 -1.88
CA SER A 34 -23.46 12.43 -0.45
C SER A 34 -23.33 10.95 -0.14
N PHE A 35 -22.11 10.53 0.21
CA PHE A 35 -21.83 9.21 0.76
C PHE A 35 -22.50 9.07 2.14
N ARG A 36 -23.82 8.86 2.17
CA ARG A 36 -24.52 8.49 3.39
C ARG A 36 -24.41 6.98 3.57
N ASN A 37 -24.01 6.55 4.75
CA ASN A 37 -23.82 5.15 5.15
C ASN A 37 -22.62 4.43 4.49
N LEU A 38 -21.51 5.12 4.26
CA LEU A 38 -20.25 4.38 4.12
C LEU A 38 -19.86 3.82 5.49
N GLU A 39 -19.65 2.51 5.55
CA GLU A 39 -18.99 1.87 6.68
C GLU A 39 -17.65 2.60 6.89
N ARG A 40 -17.38 3.11 8.10
CA ARG A 40 -16.13 3.80 8.40
C ARG A 40 -15.02 2.76 8.43
N VAL A 41 -14.35 2.57 7.29
CA VAL A 41 -13.20 1.67 7.17
C VAL A 41 -11.94 2.42 7.59
N ASN A 42 -11.24 1.91 8.60
CA ASN A 42 -9.93 2.45 8.99
C ASN A 42 -8.90 2.19 7.87
N ARG A 43 -7.89 3.05 7.72
CA ARG A 43 -6.80 2.92 6.72
C ARG A 43 -6.12 1.56 6.78
N GLU A 44 -5.95 0.99 7.96
CA GLU A 44 -5.44 -0.37 8.15
C GLU A 44 -6.38 -1.46 7.63
N GLN A 45 -7.69 -1.33 7.85
CA GLN A 45 -8.69 -2.28 7.35
C GLN A 45 -8.75 -2.25 5.81
N ALA A 46 -8.67 -1.07 5.22
CA ALA A 46 -8.55 -0.91 3.77
C ALA A 46 -7.24 -1.53 3.25
N GLY A 47 -6.13 -1.37 3.99
CA GLY A 47 -4.84 -1.98 3.69
C GLY A 47 -4.89 -3.51 3.68
N LEU A 48 -5.33 -4.12 4.78
CA LEU A 48 -5.44 -5.58 4.92
C LEU A 48 -6.39 -6.22 3.90
N SER A 49 -7.54 -5.59 3.65
CA SER A 49 -8.49 -6.08 2.64
C SER A 49 -7.90 -6.00 1.23
N LEU A 50 -7.21 -4.90 0.90
CA LEU A 50 -6.57 -4.73 -0.40
C LEU A 50 -5.41 -5.72 -0.57
N GLN A 51 -4.63 -5.97 0.49
CA GLN A 51 -3.56 -6.95 0.51
C GLN A 51 -4.07 -8.35 0.21
N VAL A 52 -5.10 -8.81 0.93
CA VAL A 52 -5.67 -10.14 0.69
C VAL A 52 -6.30 -10.24 -0.70
N GLN A 53 -7.00 -9.20 -1.18
CA GLN A 53 -7.52 -9.20 -2.56
C GLN A 53 -6.41 -9.29 -3.61
N ARG A 54 -5.24 -8.68 -3.37
CA ARG A 54 -4.08 -8.80 -4.26
C ARG A 54 -3.40 -10.16 -4.17
N MET A 55 -3.51 -10.84 -3.02
CA MET A 55 -2.96 -12.19 -2.80
C MET A 55 -3.86 -13.30 -3.36
N LEU A 56 -5.17 -13.07 -3.47
CA LEU A 56 -6.10 -14.05 -4.02
C LEU A 56 -5.84 -14.22 -5.53
N PRO A 57 -5.77 -15.48 -6.02
CA PRO A 57 -5.51 -15.73 -7.43
C PRO A 57 -6.65 -15.18 -8.30
N PRO A 58 -6.37 -14.65 -9.51
CA PRO A 58 -7.41 -14.27 -10.45
C PRO A 58 -8.26 -15.49 -10.81
N ALA A 59 -9.52 -15.29 -11.23
CA ALA A 59 -10.46 -16.38 -11.48
C ALA A 59 -9.95 -17.45 -12.48
N SER A 60 -9.08 -17.07 -13.43
CA SER A 60 -8.42 -17.97 -14.37
C SER A 60 -7.36 -18.87 -13.73
N ALA A 61 -6.76 -18.46 -12.62
CA ALA A 61 -5.76 -19.24 -11.92
C ALA A 61 -6.36 -20.37 -11.06
N ALA A 62 -7.69 -20.45 -10.93
CA ALA A 62 -8.37 -21.57 -10.28
C ALA A 62 -8.57 -22.80 -11.20
N GLU A 63 -8.17 -22.74 -12.48
CA GLU A 63 -8.28 -23.86 -13.43
C GLU A 63 -7.67 -25.19 -12.94
N PRO A 64 -6.45 -25.22 -12.35
CA PRO A 64 -5.87 -26.47 -11.85
C PRO A 64 -6.68 -27.06 -10.69
N LEU A 65 -7.26 -26.20 -9.83
CA LEU A 65 -8.14 -26.62 -8.75
C LEU A 65 -9.40 -27.28 -9.32
N TYR A 66 -10.05 -26.65 -10.31
CA TYR A 66 -11.26 -27.21 -10.93
C TYR A 66 -10.97 -28.52 -11.65
N ALA A 67 -9.84 -28.63 -12.34
CA ALA A 67 -9.42 -29.87 -12.98
C ALA A 67 -9.18 -30.99 -11.94
N ARG A 68 -8.54 -30.68 -10.81
CA ARG A 68 -8.29 -31.67 -9.75
C ARG A 68 -9.58 -32.12 -9.08
N LEU A 69 -10.47 -31.19 -8.73
CA LEU A 69 -11.77 -31.53 -8.13
C LEU A 69 -12.64 -32.32 -9.10
N LYS A 70 -12.66 -31.95 -10.39
CA LYS A 70 -13.35 -32.73 -11.41
C LYS A 70 -12.82 -34.16 -11.51
N ALA A 71 -11.50 -34.35 -11.45
CA ALA A 71 -10.90 -35.68 -11.49
C ALA A 71 -11.21 -36.52 -10.23
N LEU A 72 -11.36 -35.88 -9.07
CA LEU A 72 -11.67 -36.57 -7.81
C LEU A 72 -13.13 -37.00 -7.71
N PHE A 73 -14.05 -36.17 -8.19
CA PHE A 73 -15.49 -36.34 -7.95
C PHE A 73 -16.31 -36.64 -9.20
N ASP A 74 -15.67 -36.67 -10.38
CA ASP A 74 -16.32 -36.79 -11.69
C ASP A 74 -17.47 -35.76 -11.91
N ALA A 75 -17.30 -34.56 -11.36
CA ALA A 75 -18.30 -33.49 -11.36
C ALA A 75 -17.68 -32.13 -11.67
N GLU A 76 -18.45 -31.21 -12.29
CA GLU A 76 -17.97 -29.85 -12.52
C GLU A 76 -17.79 -29.08 -11.21
N ALA A 77 -16.60 -28.53 -10.99
CA ALA A 77 -16.29 -27.71 -9.83
C ALA A 77 -16.18 -26.22 -10.23
N ARG A 78 -16.73 -25.32 -9.40
CA ARG A 78 -16.51 -23.87 -9.48
C ARG A 78 -16.38 -23.28 -8.07
N VAL A 79 -15.53 -22.27 -7.92
CA VAL A 79 -15.34 -21.55 -6.67
C VAL A 79 -15.36 -20.05 -6.97
N ASN A 80 -16.26 -19.32 -6.33
CA ASN A 80 -16.42 -17.89 -6.54
C ASN A 80 -16.16 -17.11 -5.26
N LEU A 81 -15.37 -16.04 -5.35
CA LEU A 81 -15.19 -15.10 -4.25
C LEU A 81 -16.49 -14.32 -4.04
N VAL A 82 -17.03 -14.39 -2.82
CA VAL A 82 -18.24 -13.67 -2.41
C VAL A 82 -17.85 -12.34 -1.77
N SER A 83 -16.96 -12.37 -0.78
CA SER A 83 -16.51 -11.16 -0.09
C SER A 83 -15.19 -11.37 0.65
N VAL A 84 -14.46 -10.28 0.88
CA VAL A 84 -13.31 -10.22 1.80
C VAL A 84 -13.65 -9.18 2.86
N GLN A 85 -13.54 -9.54 4.14
CA GLN A 85 -13.89 -8.66 5.26
C GLN A 85 -12.81 -8.70 6.34
N VAL A 86 -12.52 -7.56 6.95
CA VAL A 86 -11.65 -7.49 8.14
C VAL A 86 -12.52 -7.45 9.38
N ARG A 87 -12.36 -8.43 10.27
CA ARG A 87 -13.17 -8.60 11.48
C ARG A 87 -12.31 -8.69 12.74
N PRO A 88 -12.81 -8.25 13.90
CA PRO A 88 -12.15 -8.48 15.18
C PRO A 88 -12.11 -9.97 15.52
N PHE A 89 -11.03 -10.44 16.15
CA PHE A 89 -10.91 -11.83 16.58
C PHE A 89 -12.02 -12.25 17.58
N LEU A 90 -12.39 -11.35 18.50
CA LEU A 90 -13.44 -11.59 19.49
C LEU A 90 -14.80 -11.99 18.88
N GLU A 91 -15.01 -11.69 17.61
CA GLU A 91 -16.25 -12.01 16.90
C GLU A 91 -16.18 -13.32 16.10
N LEU A 92 -15.09 -14.09 16.19
CA LEU A 92 -14.88 -15.32 15.43
C LEU A 92 -16.06 -16.30 15.48
N GLN A 93 -16.66 -16.50 16.67
CA GLN A 93 -17.84 -17.36 16.86
C GLN A 93 -19.08 -16.90 16.09
N ARG A 94 -19.14 -15.64 15.65
CA ARG A 94 -20.25 -15.12 14.82
C ARG A 94 -20.07 -15.45 13.34
N TYR A 95 -18.86 -15.84 12.94
CA TYR A 95 -18.50 -16.02 11.53
C TYR A 95 -18.31 -17.48 11.12
N LEU A 96 -17.91 -18.33 12.07
CA LEU A 96 -17.77 -19.77 11.86
C LEU A 96 -19.04 -20.51 12.26
N GLY A 97 -19.45 -21.49 11.46
CA GLY A 97 -20.54 -22.40 11.82
C GLY A 97 -20.14 -23.34 12.95
N ASP A 98 -21.09 -23.63 13.84
CA ASP A 98 -20.95 -24.65 14.86
C ASP A 98 -22.25 -25.50 14.92
N PRO A 99 -22.27 -26.75 14.42
CA PRO A 99 -21.13 -27.52 13.90
C PRO A 99 -20.78 -27.18 12.43
N SER A 100 -19.49 -27.19 12.12
CA SER A 100 -18.93 -27.08 10.76
C SER A 100 -17.67 -27.93 10.63
N PHE A 101 -17.19 -28.16 9.40
CA PHE A 101 -15.88 -28.80 9.22
C PHE A 101 -14.78 -27.74 9.22
N LEU A 102 -13.96 -27.73 10.28
CA LEU A 102 -12.91 -26.74 10.51
C LEU A 102 -11.53 -27.38 10.36
N VAL A 103 -10.71 -26.81 9.50
CA VAL A 103 -9.33 -27.26 9.27
C VAL A 103 -8.36 -26.15 9.65
N VAL A 104 -7.39 -26.50 10.49
CA VAL A 104 -6.28 -25.63 10.87
C VAL A 104 -5.12 -25.85 9.91
N LEU A 105 -4.69 -24.76 9.29
CA LEU A 105 -3.60 -24.69 8.32
C LEU A 105 -2.41 -23.94 8.91
N ALA A 106 -1.22 -24.50 8.77
CA ALA A 106 0.04 -23.87 9.12
C ALA A 106 0.62 -23.13 7.89
N PRO A 107 0.75 -21.80 7.93
CA PRO A 107 1.40 -21.02 6.88
C PRO A 107 2.92 -21.01 7.06
N GLY A 108 3.62 -21.93 6.39
CA GLY A 108 5.09 -21.97 6.42
C GLY A 108 5.65 -22.22 7.83
N ALA A 109 6.51 -21.32 8.31
CA ALA A 109 7.13 -21.39 9.64
C ALA A 109 6.54 -20.37 10.64
N LEU A 110 5.41 -19.75 10.30
CA LEU A 110 4.75 -18.78 11.19
C LEU A 110 4.13 -19.46 12.41
N LYS A 111 3.99 -18.72 13.50
CA LYS A 111 3.38 -19.21 14.74
C LYS A 111 1.87 -19.20 14.67
N GLU A 112 1.33 -18.24 13.93
CA GLU A 112 -0.08 -18.03 13.71
C GLU A 112 -0.63 -19.10 12.76
N ARG A 113 -1.92 -19.39 12.86
CA ARG A 113 -2.60 -20.40 12.04
C ARG A 113 -3.68 -19.77 11.18
N VAL A 114 -3.94 -20.39 10.05
CA VAL A 114 -5.05 -20.03 9.15
C VAL A 114 -6.12 -21.09 9.30
N VAL A 115 -7.38 -20.70 9.26
CA VAL A 115 -8.50 -21.64 9.42
C VAL A 115 -9.29 -21.68 8.13
N LEU A 116 -9.55 -22.89 7.65
CA LEU A 116 -10.45 -23.16 6.54
C LEU A 116 -11.71 -23.82 7.09
N GLU A 117 -12.85 -23.19 6.90
CA GLU A 117 -14.17 -23.74 7.19
C GLU A 117 -14.82 -24.23 5.89
N VAL A 118 -15.40 -25.41 5.93
CA VAL A 118 -16.35 -25.90 4.92
C VAL A 118 -17.69 -26.12 5.59
N GLU A 119 -18.75 -25.54 5.03
CA GLU A 119 -20.10 -25.75 5.55
C GLU A 119 -20.49 -27.23 5.53
N LEU A 120 -21.14 -27.66 6.62
CA LEU A 120 -21.43 -29.05 6.90
C LEU A 120 -22.24 -29.78 5.79
N PRO A 121 -23.26 -29.17 5.15
CA PRO A 121 -23.95 -29.80 4.03
C PRO A 121 -23.02 -30.12 2.85
N LEU A 122 -22.12 -29.19 2.49
CA LEU A 122 -21.16 -29.40 1.43
C LEU A 122 -20.16 -30.50 1.82
N ALA A 123 -19.66 -30.49 3.05
CA ALA A 123 -18.75 -31.52 3.53
C ALA A 123 -19.36 -32.92 3.47
N HIS A 124 -20.61 -33.11 3.92
CA HIS A 124 -21.30 -34.41 3.82
C HIS A 124 -21.47 -34.88 2.38
N ASN A 125 -21.86 -33.99 1.46
CA ASN A 125 -22.02 -34.33 0.05
C ASN A 125 -20.68 -34.81 -0.55
N LEU A 126 -19.59 -34.11 -0.25
CA LEU A 126 -18.25 -34.47 -0.74
C LEU A 126 -17.79 -35.83 -0.18
N VAL A 127 -18.04 -36.10 1.10
CA VAL A 127 -17.71 -37.40 1.69
C VAL A 127 -18.51 -38.52 1.03
N ASP A 128 -19.82 -38.36 0.91
CA ASP A 128 -20.69 -39.37 0.32
C ASP A 128 -20.27 -39.70 -1.12
N MET A 129 -20.00 -38.68 -1.94
CA MET A 129 -19.51 -38.87 -3.31
C MET A 129 -18.18 -39.64 -3.36
N LEU A 130 -17.23 -39.39 -2.45
CA LEU A 130 -15.96 -40.13 -2.42
C LEU A 130 -16.09 -41.56 -1.91
N LEU A 131 -17.12 -41.83 -1.10
CA LEU A 131 -17.45 -43.18 -0.64
C LEU A 131 -18.35 -43.94 -1.64
N GLY A 132 -18.68 -43.33 -2.79
CA GLY A 132 -19.43 -43.94 -3.88
C GLY A 132 -20.94 -43.70 -3.84
N GLY A 133 -21.40 -42.78 -2.98
CA GLY A 133 -22.77 -42.30 -2.93
C GLY A 133 -23.09 -41.22 -3.98
N VAL A 134 -24.34 -40.78 -4.00
CA VAL A 134 -24.86 -39.79 -4.97
C VAL A 134 -24.77 -38.35 -4.46
N GLY A 135 -24.27 -38.13 -3.25
CA GLY A 135 -24.20 -36.82 -2.60
C GLY A 135 -25.47 -36.46 -1.83
N GLU A 136 -26.19 -37.43 -1.27
CA GLU A 136 -27.40 -37.16 -0.49
C GLU A 136 -27.07 -36.98 0.99
N THR A 137 -27.35 -35.80 1.55
CA THR A 137 -27.20 -35.59 3.00
C THR A 137 -28.34 -36.26 3.77
N VAL A 138 -28.03 -37.23 4.63
CA VAL A 138 -28.99 -37.78 5.61
C VAL A 138 -28.68 -37.23 7.00
N GLY A 139 -29.32 -36.10 7.34
CA GLY A 139 -29.21 -35.46 8.65
C GLY A 139 -27.88 -34.73 8.87
N LEU A 140 -27.94 -33.43 9.12
CA LEU A 140 -26.76 -32.63 9.43
C LEU A 140 -26.30 -32.92 10.86
N ARG A 141 -25.25 -33.73 10.98
CA ARG A 141 -24.52 -34.01 12.22
C ARG A 141 -23.03 -33.72 12.05
N PRO A 142 -22.26 -33.54 13.13
CA PRO A 142 -20.81 -33.52 13.05
C PRO A 142 -20.28 -34.74 12.30
N LEU A 143 -19.20 -34.55 11.54
CA LEU A 143 -18.52 -35.62 10.83
C LEU A 143 -17.91 -36.62 11.83
N THR A 144 -17.86 -37.88 11.46
CA THR A 144 -17.10 -38.90 12.20
C THR A 144 -15.61 -38.81 11.86
N ASP A 145 -14.74 -39.42 12.67
CA ASP A 145 -13.29 -39.47 12.43
C ASP A 145 -12.92 -39.97 11.01
N ILE A 146 -13.69 -40.92 10.45
CA ILE A 146 -13.47 -41.43 9.09
C ILE A 146 -13.85 -40.36 8.05
N GLU A 147 -15.02 -39.73 8.22
CA GLU A 147 -15.53 -38.69 7.33
C GLU A 147 -14.63 -37.43 7.37
N GLU A 148 -14.11 -37.07 8.55
CA GLU A 148 -13.10 -36.02 8.74
C GLU A 148 -11.79 -36.34 8.01
N GLY A 149 -11.34 -37.60 8.04
CA GLY A 149 -10.17 -38.06 7.29
C GLY A 149 -10.35 -37.95 5.77
N VAL A 150 -11.53 -38.33 5.27
CA VAL A 150 -11.90 -38.18 3.85
C VAL A 150 -11.93 -36.71 3.45
N MET A 151 -12.56 -35.84 4.25
CA MET A 151 -12.58 -34.40 3.98
C MET A 151 -11.20 -33.75 4.06
N SER A 152 -10.35 -34.20 4.98
CA SER A 152 -8.96 -33.74 5.08
C SER A 152 -8.18 -34.07 3.81
N PHE A 153 -8.41 -35.24 3.21
CA PHE A 153 -7.85 -35.59 1.91
C PHE A 153 -8.33 -34.64 0.81
N VAL A 154 -9.62 -34.31 0.76
CA VAL A 154 -10.16 -33.33 -0.21
C VAL A 154 -9.49 -31.97 -0.07
N VAL A 155 -9.39 -31.46 1.16
CA VAL A 155 -8.72 -30.18 1.44
C VAL A 155 -7.26 -30.23 1.02
N LEU A 156 -6.54 -31.31 1.33
CA LEU A 156 -5.14 -31.47 0.94
C LEU A 156 -4.97 -31.46 -0.59
N GLU A 157 -5.85 -32.15 -1.32
CA GLU A 157 -5.82 -32.18 -2.79
C GLU A 157 -6.17 -30.82 -3.39
N ALA A 158 -7.13 -30.10 -2.82
CA ALA A 158 -7.45 -28.73 -3.21
C ALA A 158 -6.26 -27.78 -2.98
N LEU A 159 -5.62 -27.85 -1.80
CA LEU A 159 -4.43 -27.05 -1.49
C LEU A 159 -3.27 -27.35 -2.44
N LYS A 160 -3.01 -28.62 -2.76
CA LYS A 160 -1.98 -29.01 -3.73
C LYS A 160 -2.25 -28.47 -5.13
N ALA A 161 -3.52 -28.52 -5.57
CA ALA A 161 -3.90 -28.04 -6.89
C ALA A 161 -3.87 -26.50 -6.98
N LEU A 162 -4.19 -25.81 -5.89
CA LEU A 162 -4.16 -24.36 -5.82
C LEU A 162 -2.75 -23.80 -5.62
N ALA A 163 -1.83 -24.55 -4.99
CA ALA A 163 -0.49 -24.09 -4.67
C ALA A 163 0.33 -23.48 -5.83
N PRO A 164 0.30 -24.01 -7.07
CA PRO A 164 1.02 -23.40 -8.21
C PRO A 164 0.39 -22.10 -8.72
N ALA A 165 -0.90 -21.89 -8.42
CA ALA A 165 -1.66 -20.72 -8.82
C ALA A 165 -1.60 -19.59 -7.79
N LEU A 166 -1.24 -19.91 -6.55
CA LEU A 166 -0.99 -18.93 -5.50
C LEU A 166 0.32 -18.20 -5.78
N ASP A 167 0.36 -16.93 -5.35
CA ASP A 167 1.57 -16.12 -5.36
C ASP A 167 2.72 -16.87 -4.63
N PRO A 168 3.90 -17.06 -5.25
CA PRO A 168 5.04 -17.74 -4.62
C PRO A 168 5.50 -17.10 -3.30
N ALA A 169 5.18 -15.82 -3.08
CA ALA A 169 5.46 -15.11 -1.85
C ALA A 169 4.52 -15.50 -0.69
N LEU A 170 3.38 -16.15 -0.98
CA LEU A 170 2.50 -16.65 0.06
C LEU A 170 3.16 -17.85 0.77
N PRO A 171 3.13 -17.87 2.12
CA PRO A 171 3.61 -19.03 2.85
C PRO A 171 2.79 -20.25 2.45
N LYS A 172 3.47 -21.35 2.10
CA LYS A 172 2.81 -22.60 1.73
C LYS A 172 1.93 -23.07 2.88
N LEU A 173 0.63 -23.18 2.62
CA LEU A 173 -0.34 -23.70 3.57
C LEU A 173 -0.19 -25.21 3.67
N ARG A 174 -0.02 -25.71 4.89
CA ARG A 174 0.02 -27.14 5.20
C ARG A 174 -1.14 -27.46 6.12
N LEU A 175 -1.84 -28.56 5.85
CA LEU A 175 -2.86 -29.06 6.78
C LEU A 175 -2.16 -29.53 8.06
N GLU A 176 -2.53 -28.92 9.19
CA GLU A 176 -1.99 -29.29 10.50
C GLU A 176 -2.93 -30.24 11.22
N THR A 177 -4.22 -29.88 11.33
CA THR A 177 -5.22 -30.71 12.00
C THR A 177 -6.65 -30.31 11.63
N VAL A 178 -7.62 -31.14 12.02
CA VAL A 178 -9.05 -30.81 12.03
C VAL A 178 -9.42 -30.35 13.44
N ALA A 179 -10.07 -29.19 13.54
CA ALA A 179 -10.48 -28.63 14.82
C ALA A 179 -11.87 -29.14 15.22
N ARG A 180 -12.07 -29.37 16.53
CA ARG A 180 -13.32 -29.92 17.07
C ARG A 180 -14.41 -28.88 17.36
N GLY A 181 -14.14 -27.61 17.05
CA GLY A 181 -15.06 -26.51 17.27
C GLY A 181 -14.34 -25.16 17.26
N VAL A 182 -15.12 -24.08 17.40
CA VAL A 182 -14.59 -22.72 17.30
C VAL A 182 -13.65 -22.36 18.46
N GLU A 183 -13.82 -22.96 19.64
CA GLU A 183 -12.96 -22.71 20.80
C GLU A 183 -11.54 -23.29 20.62
N ASP A 184 -11.42 -24.50 20.07
CA ASP A 184 -10.13 -25.12 19.70
C ASP A 184 -9.43 -24.27 18.63
N VAL A 185 -10.19 -23.77 17.64
CA VAL A 185 -9.69 -22.85 16.63
C VAL A 185 -9.18 -21.53 17.26
N ALA A 186 -9.96 -20.92 18.15
CA ALA A 186 -9.60 -19.66 18.80
C ALA A 186 -8.26 -19.78 19.56
N SER A 187 -8.03 -20.90 20.24
CA SER A 187 -6.78 -21.14 20.97
C SER A 187 -5.52 -21.22 20.07
N ARG A 188 -5.69 -21.42 18.75
CA ARG A 188 -4.60 -21.65 17.79
C ARG A 188 -4.33 -20.48 16.85
N LEU A 189 -5.29 -19.57 16.71
CA LEU A 189 -5.17 -18.40 15.83
C LEU A 189 -4.18 -17.34 16.37
N GLY A 190 -3.80 -17.42 17.65
CA GLY A 190 -2.90 -16.47 18.31
C GLY A 190 -3.63 -15.26 18.90
N ASP A 191 -2.87 -14.30 19.43
CA ASP A 191 -3.38 -13.10 20.11
C ASP A 191 -3.66 -11.93 19.14
N ASP A 192 -3.89 -12.22 17.86
CA ASP A 192 -4.04 -11.21 16.82
C ASP A 192 -5.40 -10.51 16.96
N ASP A 193 -5.41 -9.17 17.07
CA ASP A 193 -6.63 -8.40 17.30
C ASP A 193 -7.63 -8.48 16.13
N ARG A 194 -7.13 -8.73 14.91
CA ARG A 194 -7.91 -8.67 13.68
C ARG A 194 -7.61 -9.85 12.76
N MET A 195 -8.65 -10.26 12.04
CA MET A 195 -8.62 -11.33 11.06
C MET A 195 -9.23 -10.88 9.75
N VAL A 196 -8.66 -11.36 8.66
CA VAL A 196 -9.28 -11.26 7.34
C VAL A 196 -10.07 -12.53 7.09
N VAL A 197 -11.36 -12.37 6.81
CA VAL A 197 -12.29 -13.43 6.49
C VAL A 197 -12.61 -13.38 5.00
N VAL A 198 -12.24 -14.43 4.27
CA VAL A 198 -12.54 -14.60 2.85
C VAL A 198 -13.70 -15.56 2.71
N HIS A 199 -14.81 -15.10 2.13
CA HIS A 199 -15.98 -15.92 1.84
C HIS A 199 -15.95 -16.39 0.39
N LEU A 200 -16.01 -17.70 0.20
CA LEU A 200 -16.07 -18.35 -1.10
C LEU A 200 -17.38 -19.15 -1.18
N ASN A 201 -18.01 -19.12 -2.35
CA ASN A 201 -19.08 -20.06 -2.67
C ASN A 201 -18.50 -21.15 -3.56
N ALA A 202 -18.54 -22.40 -3.09
CA ALA A 202 -18.06 -23.56 -3.82
C ALA A 202 -19.25 -24.37 -4.33
N SER A 203 -19.22 -24.73 -5.62
CA SER A 203 -20.18 -25.62 -6.25
C SER A 203 -19.46 -26.83 -6.83
N LEU A 204 -19.97 -28.03 -6.56
CA LEU A 204 -19.54 -29.27 -7.17
C LEU A 204 -20.76 -30.04 -7.69
N GLY A 205 -20.91 -30.12 -9.00
CA GLY A 205 -22.12 -30.65 -9.62
C GLY A 205 -23.37 -29.89 -9.13
N PRO A 206 -24.40 -30.58 -8.59
CA PRO A 206 -25.58 -29.94 -8.04
C PRO A 206 -25.40 -29.40 -6.61
N HIS A 207 -24.30 -29.75 -5.93
CA HIS A 207 -24.07 -29.39 -4.53
C HIS A 207 -23.38 -28.03 -4.42
N THR A 208 -23.89 -27.17 -3.54
CA THR A 208 -23.32 -25.85 -3.28
C THR A 208 -23.19 -25.61 -1.79
N GLY A 209 -22.18 -24.84 -1.38
CA GLY A 209 -22.00 -24.44 0.01
C GLY A 209 -20.88 -23.43 0.19
N LEU A 210 -20.86 -22.78 1.34
CA LEU A 210 -19.83 -21.79 1.63
C LEU A 210 -18.55 -22.44 2.15
N VAL A 211 -17.44 -21.83 1.74
CA VAL A 211 -16.11 -22.11 2.22
C VAL A 211 -15.54 -20.79 2.74
N ARG A 212 -15.07 -20.75 3.99
CA ARG A 212 -14.52 -19.54 4.59
C ARG A 212 -13.06 -19.75 4.94
N LEU A 213 -12.23 -18.76 4.65
CA LEU A 213 -10.83 -18.74 5.05
C LEU A 213 -10.62 -17.60 6.05
N VAL A 214 -10.22 -17.91 7.28
CA VAL A 214 -9.92 -16.95 8.33
C VAL A 214 -8.41 -16.85 8.48
N ILE A 215 -7.87 -15.66 8.21
CA ILE A 215 -6.44 -15.38 8.14
C ILE A 215 -6.11 -14.27 9.16
N PRO A 216 -5.28 -14.54 10.19
CA PRO A 216 -4.81 -13.50 11.10
C PRO A 216 -4.02 -12.41 10.36
N ALA A 217 -4.12 -11.16 10.83
CA ALA A 217 -3.45 -10.02 10.20
C ALA A 217 -1.91 -10.19 10.15
N ALA A 218 -1.30 -10.83 11.15
CA ALA A 218 0.12 -11.14 11.17
C ALA A 218 0.55 -12.07 10.02
N VAL A 219 -0.30 -13.02 9.62
CA VAL A 219 -0.04 -13.90 8.46
C VAL A 219 -0.06 -13.10 7.15
N VAL A 220 -1.00 -12.16 7.03
CA VAL A 220 -1.07 -11.24 5.87
C VAL A 220 0.17 -10.33 5.83
N GLY A 221 0.57 -9.76 6.96
CA GLY A 221 1.76 -8.90 7.06
C GLY A 221 3.08 -9.65 6.80
N ALA A 222 3.20 -10.90 7.26
CA ALA A 222 4.36 -11.73 7.00
C ALA A 222 4.52 -12.07 5.50
N ALA A 223 3.42 -12.27 4.78
CA ALA A 223 3.45 -12.44 3.33
C ALA A 223 4.01 -11.19 2.62
N GLU A 224 3.70 -9.97 3.09
CA GLU A 224 4.27 -8.74 2.52
C GLU A 224 5.79 -8.61 2.74
N LEU A 225 6.32 -9.04 3.88
CA LEU A 225 7.76 -9.00 4.16
C LEU A 225 8.54 -9.91 3.19
N GLY A 226 7.94 -11.03 2.75
CA GLY A 226 8.48 -11.89 1.68
C GLY A 226 8.43 -11.26 0.28
N GLN A 227 7.44 -10.40 0.01
CA GLN A 227 7.26 -9.70 -1.28
C GLN A 227 8.24 -8.55 -1.52
N ALA A 228 8.88 -8.02 -0.47
CA ALA A 228 9.51 -6.69 -0.52
C ALA A 228 10.74 -6.55 -1.45
N ALA A 229 11.53 -7.60 -1.68
CA ALA A 229 12.83 -7.44 -2.37
C ALA A 229 12.84 -7.89 -3.84
N ALA A 230 12.25 -9.04 -4.16
CA ALA A 230 12.35 -9.65 -5.49
C ALA A 230 11.16 -9.29 -6.40
N GLU A 231 9.94 -9.28 -5.85
CA GLU A 231 8.73 -8.96 -6.61
C GLU A 231 8.57 -7.47 -6.90
N ARG A 232 9.03 -6.60 -5.99
CA ARG A 232 9.06 -5.15 -6.22
C ARG A 232 9.91 -4.78 -7.46
N ARG A 233 10.90 -5.60 -7.80
CA ARG A 233 11.77 -5.40 -8.99
C ARG A 233 11.20 -6.08 -10.24
N SER A 234 10.59 -7.26 -10.09
CA SER A 234 10.01 -8.02 -11.21
C SER A 234 8.67 -7.45 -11.70
N ARG A 235 7.73 -7.13 -10.79
CA ARG A 235 6.41 -6.58 -11.15
C ARG A 235 6.49 -5.14 -11.62
N LEU A 236 7.35 -4.32 -11.01
CA LEU A 236 7.60 -2.96 -11.52
C LEU A 236 8.10 -3.07 -12.96
N ASN A 237 9.13 -3.88 -13.24
CA ASN A 237 9.63 -4.05 -14.61
C ASN A 237 8.58 -4.61 -15.59
N ALA A 238 7.72 -5.54 -15.17
CA ALA A 238 6.69 -6.14 -16.02
C ALA A 238 5.50 -5.19 -16.29
N ASP A 239 4.98 -4.50 -15.27
CA ASP A 239 3.90 -3.51 -15.41
C ASP A 239 4.36 -2.28 -16.19
N LEU A 240 5.62 -1.86 -16.00
CA LEU A 240 6.25 -0.80 -16.79
C LEU A 240 6.46 -1.21 -18.25
N GLN A 241 6.76 -2.49 -18.52
CA GLN A 241 6.83 -3.01 -19.89
C GLN A 241 5.47 -3.09 -20.58
N GLN A 242 4.43 -3.51 -19.86
CA GLN A 242 3.11 -3.70 -20.44
C GLN A 242 2.33 -2.39 -20.62
N ASN A 243 2.56 -1.38 -19.76
CA ASN A 243 1.90 -0.07 -19.81
C ASN A 243 2.81 1.07 -20.31
N GLN A 244 3.96 0.74 -20.90
CA GLN A 244 4.99 1.67 -21.38
C GLN A 244 4.41 2.79 -22.28
N TRP A 245 3.42 2.47 -23.10
CA TRP A 245 2.78 3.43 -24.01
C TRP A 245 1.80 4.40 -23.34
N MET A 246 1.21 4.05 -22.19
CA MET A 246 0.32 4.94 -21.42
C MET A 246 1.09 5.76 -20.37
N LEU A 247 2.14 5.19 -19.78
CA LEU A 247 2.93 5.80 -18.71
C LEU A 247 4.03 6.73 -19.20
N SER A 248 4.51 6.59 -20.44
CA SER A 248 5.46 7.53 -21.06
C SER A 248 4.92 8.97 -21.17
N THR A 249 3.59 9.13 -21.14
CA THR A 249 2.94 10.46 -21.11
C THR A 249 2.86 11.05 -19.70
N VAL A 250 2.98 10.23 -18.65
CA VAL A 250 2.93 10.68 -17.25
C VAL A 250 4.31 11.18 -16.84
N ARG A 251 4.47 12.50 -16.79
CA ARG A 251 5.67 13.15 -16.25
C ARG A 251 5.57 13.30 -14.75
N SER A 252 6.58 12.82 -14.03
CA SER A 252 6.73 13.04 -12.58
C SER A 252 7.84 14.04 -12.32
N TRP A 253 7.71 14.80 -11.23
CA TRP A 253 8.78 15.70 -10.80
C TRP A 253 9.87 14.92 -10.05
N MET A 254 11.10 15.01 -10.56
CA MET A 254 12.31 14.63 -9.85
C MET A 254 12.94 15.88 -9.23
N ARG A 255 13.20 15.84 -7.93
CA ARG A 255 13.72 16.97 -7.14
C ARG A 255 15.15 16.65 -6.73
N ALA A 256 16.11 17.52 -7.04
CA ALA A 256 17.51 17.37 -6.66
C ALA A 256 17.78 18.16 -5.38
N GLU A 257 17.73 17.50 -4.23
CA GLU A 257 17.93 18.10 -2.90
C GLU A 257 19.44 18.14 -2.56
N ILE A 258 19.98 19.32 -2.27
CA ILE A 258 21.42 19.55 -1.96
C ILE A 258 21.66 19.97 -0.50
N GLY A 259 20.60 20.07 0.30
CA GLY A 259 20.68 20.46 1.71
C GLY A 259 19.32 20.36 2.39
N GLN A 260 19.35 20.38 3.72
CA GLN A 260 18.15 20.33 4.57
C GLN A 260 18.29 21.31 5.75
N ALA A 261 17.15 21.70 6.30
CA ALA A 261 17.04 22.54 7.48
C ALA A 261 15.77 22.15 8.27
N GLU A 262 15.84 22.23 9.59
CA GLU A 262 14.65 22.17 10.45
C GLU A 262 14.11 23.57 10.73
N ILE A 263 12.79 23.73 10.63
CA ILE A 263 12.08 24.96 11.00
C ILE A 263 10.81 24.62 11.78
N ALA A 264 10.43 25.43 12.76
CA ALA A 264 9.12 25.27 13.40
C ALA A 264 8.00 25.60 12.40
N SER A 265 6.85 24.93 12.53
CA SER A 265 5.73 25.19 11.63
C SER A 265 5.20 26.63 11.74
N GLU A 266 5.31 27.25 12.93
CA GLU A 266 4.98 28.65 13.16
C GLU A 266 5.95 29.59 12.43
N ASP A 267 7.27 29.36 12.55
CA ASP A 267 8.29 30.16 11.86
C ASP A 267 8.13 30.09 10.33
N LEU A 268 7.78 28.91 9.80
CA LEU A 268 7.48 28.75 8.39
C LEU A 268 6.27 29.57 7.94
N ALA A 269 5.23 29.69 8.79
CA ALA A 269 4.04 30.48 8.48
C ALA A 269 4.34 31.98 8.41
N TYR A 270 5.38 32.44 9.12
CA TYR A 270 5.77 33.84 9.20
C TYR A 270 6.95 34.24 8.33
N ILE A 271 7.52 33.30 7.55
CA ILE A 271 8.67 33.56 6.68
C ILE A 271 8.38 34.68 5.66
N ARG A 272 9.34 35.59 5.49
CA ARG A 272 9.24 36.75 4.60
C ARG A 272 10.40 36.81 3.61
N VAL A 273 10.20 37.60 2.56
CA VAL A 273 11.28 37.98 1.66
C VAL A 273 12.37 38.70 2.45
N LYS A 274 13.62 38.30 2.21
CA LYS A 274 14.88 38.67 2.90
C LYS A 274 15.21 37.89 4.17
N ASP A 275 14.30 37.06 4.68
CA ASP A 275 14.64 36.16 5.78
C ASP A 275 15.66 35.12 5.31
N VAL A 276 16.48 34.63 6.24
CA VAL A 276 17.52 33.63 5.95
C VAL A 276 17.17 32.34 6.69
N VAL A 277 16.98 31.26 5.93
CA VAL A 277 16.82 29.91 6.48
C VAL A 277 18.21 29.30 6.62
N LEU A 278 18.67 29.09 7.85
CA LEU A 278 19.96 28.44 8.11
C LEU A 278 19.89 26.96 7.77
N LEU A 279 20.96 26.42 7.20
CA LEU A 279 21.04 25.03 6.78
C LEU A 279 21.86 24.20 7.76
N ASP A 280 21.43 22.95 8.00
CA ASP A 280 22.18 22.01 8.84
C ASP A 280 23.43 21.51 8.10
N ALA A 281 23.27 21.24 6.80
CA ALA A 281 24.35 20.86 5.91
C ALA A 281 23.98 21.18 4.45
N LEU A 282 24.99 21.54 3.67
CA LEU A 282 24.91 21.71 2.22
C LEU A 282 25.99 20.88 1.56
N THR A 283 25.62 20.08 0.58
CA THR A 283 26.54 19.16 -0.10
C THR A 283 27.08 19.70 -1.42
N ALA A 284 26.42 20.69 -2.03
CA ALA A 284 26.87 21.34 -3.27
C ALA A 284 26.65 22.86 -3.20
N ARG A 285 27.55 23.66 -3.77
CA ARG A 285 27.47 25.13 -3.79
C ARG A 285 27.19 25.69 -5.19
N PRO A 286 25.91 25.71 -5.62
CA PRO A 286 25.52 26.22 -6.93
C PRO A 286 25.83 27.71 -7.14
N ASP A 287 25.91 28.48 -6.06
CA ASP A 287 26.28 29.90 -6.09
C ASP A 287 27.74 30.14 -6.51
N ARG A 288 28.62 29.17 -6.25
CA ARG A 288 30.05 29.23 -6.62
C ARG A 288 30.43 28.33 -7.80
N GLY A 289 29.47 27.58 -8.35
CA GLY A 289 29.77 26.60 -9.40
C GLY A 289 30.49 25.36 -8.88
N GLU A 290 30.50 25.12 -7.55
CA GLU A 290 31.20 23.98 -6.96
C GLU A 290 30.36 22.70 -7.10
N GLU A 291 31.06 21.58 -7.26
CA GLU A 291 30.49 20.24 -7.33
C GLU A 291 30.14 19.72 -5.93
N GLY A 292 29.35 18.66 -5.87
CA GLY A 292 28.88 18.12 -4.61
C GLY A 292 28.05 16.86 -4.75
N THR A 293 27.23 16.57 -3.74
CA THR A 293 26.24 15.49 -3.82
C THR A 293 24.81 16.03 -3.75
N ALA A 294 23.87 15.27 -4.30
CA ALA A 294 22.45 15.55 -4.18
C ALA A 294 21.67 14.26 -3.92
N VAL A 295 20.50 14.44 -3.32
CA VAL A 295 19.49 13.42 -3.15
C VAL A 295 18.39 13.67 -4.17
N LEU A 296 18.25 12.78 -5.15
CA LEU A 296 17.17 12.84 -6.13
C LEU A 296 15.92 12.14 -5.57
N ARG A 297 14.83 12.89 -5.43
CA ARG A 297 13.54 12.38 -4.97
C ARG A 297 12.49 12.39 -6.08
N LEU A 298 11.72 11.30 -6.17
CA LEU A 298 10.65 11.13 -7.15
C LEU A 298 9.29 11.27 -6.47
N GLY A 299 8.54 12.32 -6.82
CA GLY A 299 7.21 12.58 -6.24
C GLY A 299 7.23 12.70 -4.71
N ALA A 300 6.21 12.16 -4.05
CA ALA A 300 6.06 12.10 -2.59
C ALA A 300 6.47 10.74 -1.98
N GLY A 301 7.09 9.86 -2.76
CA GLY A 301 7.51 8.53 -2.29
C GLY A 301 8.75 8.57 -1.39
N SER A 302 9.03 7.46 -0.70
CA SER A 302 10.21 7.31 0.15
C SER A 302 11.48 6.90 -0.60
N SER A 303 11.41 6.72 -1.92
CA SER A 303 12.56 6.38 -2.75
C SER A 303 13.60 7.50 -2.75
N ARG A 304 14.87 7.13 -2.48
CA ARG A 304 16.01 8.04 -2.42
C ARG A 304 17.07 7.57 -3.41
N VAL A 305 17.48 8.45 -4.31
CA VAL A 305 18.60 8.19 -5.23
C VAL A 305 19.72 9.15 -4.88
N GLU A 306 20.90 8.65 -4.57
CA GLU A 306 22.07 9.49 -4.33
C GLU A 306 22.77 9.76 -5.64
N ALA A 307 23.25 10.99 -5.81
CA ALA A 307 23.94 11.42 -7.01
C ALA A 307 25.09 12.37 -6.69
N GLU A 308 26.14 12.31 -7.51
CA GLU A 308 27.16 13.35 -7.61
C GLU A 308 26.67 14.44 -8.55
N VAL A 309 26.68 15.69 -8.08
CA VAL A 309 26.34 16.86 -8.87
C VAL A 309 27.63 17.50 -9.35
N PHE A 310 27.76 17.65 -10.67
CA PHE A 310 28.94 18.21 -11.32
C PHE A 310 28.52 19.21 -12.40
N LEU A 311 29.45 20.07 -12.79
CA LEU A 311 29.21 21.09 -13.81
C LEU A 311 29.82 20.61 -15.14
N GLU A 312 28.99 20.53 -16.18
CA GLU A 312 29.43 20.20 -17.54
C GLU A 312 28.76 21.16 -18.52
N ASP A 313 29.53 21.77 -19.41
CA ASP A 313 29.06 22.79 -20.36
C ASP A 313 28.30 23.97 -19.71
N GLY A 314 28.68 24.31 -18.47
CA GLY A 314 28.05 25.39 -17.69
C GLY A 314 26.66 25.05 -17.13
N GLN A 315 26.24 23.79 -17.22
CA GLN A 315 25.00 23.29 -16.67
C GLN A 315 25.28 22.23 -15.61
N TYR A 316 24.46 22.23 -14.56
CA TYR A 316 24.51 21.18 -13.56
C TYR A 316 23.93 19.87 -14.08
N LYS A 317 24.66 18.80 -13.85
CA LYS A 317 24.23 17.42 -14.11
C LYS A 317 24.39 16.58 -12.85
N ALA A 318 23.55 15.57 -12.70
CA ALA A 318 23.58 14.64 -11.58
C ALA A 318 23.89 13.22 -12.06
N ARG A 319 25.03 12.65 -11.65
CA ARG A 319 25.41 11.26 -11.90
C ARG A 319 24.95 10.39 -10.74
N VAL A 320 24.08 9.43 -11.01
CA VAL A 320 23.56 8.51 -10.00
C VAL A 320 24.68 7.64 -9.42
N THR A 321 24.86 7.64 -8.11
CA THR A 321 25.85 6.83 -7.39
C THR A 321 25.21 5.65 -6.66
N SER A 322 24.03 5.83 -6.10
CA SER A 322 23.29 4.77 -5.38
C SER A 322 21.78 4.94 -5.55
N ILE A 323 21.03 3.83 -5.50
CA ILE A 323 19.57 3.82 -5.63
C ILE A 323 19.00 3.02 -4.45
N VAL A 324 18.28 3.69 -3.55
CA VAL A 324 17.63 3.08 -2.38
C VAL A 324 16.12 3.14 -2.59
N ILE A 325 15.50 1.95 -2.75
CA ILE A 325 14.06 1.81 -3.01
C ILE A 325 13.37 1.23 -1.77
N GLY A 326 12.70 2.10 -1.02
CA GLY A 326 11.67 1.71 -0.07
C GLY A 326 12.17 1.24 1.29
N GLU A 327 12.68 2.18 2.08
CA GLU A 327 12.51 2.15 3.53
C GLU A 327 11.62 3.34 3.95
N PRO A 328 10.71 3.17 4.93
CA PRO A 328 10.07 4.30 5.57
C PRO A 328 11.15 5.09 6.33
N ALA A 329 11.36 6.34 5.94
CA ALA A 329 12.13 7.28 6.74
C ALA A 329 11.34 7.55 8.02
N PHE A 330 11.57 6.78 9.08
CA PHE A 330 11.44 7.15 10.50
C PHE A 330 11.98 6.00 11.37
N GLN A 331 13.30 5.84 11.40
CA GLN A 331 13.98 5.34 12.60
C GLN A 331 14.80 6.50 13.14
N ARG A 332 14.25 7.16 14.16
CA ARG A 332 15.07 7.95 15.07
C ARG A 332 15.96 6.91 15.77
N ALA A 333 17.25 6.87 15.43
CA ALA A 333 18.23 6.19 16.25
C ALA A 333 18.25 6.94 17.59
N VAL A 334 17.46 6.48 18.55
CA VAL A 334 17.63 6.89 19.94
C VAL A 334 18.97 6.28 20.35
N PRO A 335 20.01 7.08 20.65
CA PRO A 335 21.24 6.51 21.20
C PRO A 335 20.88 5.75 22.49
N PRO A 336 21.55 4.62 22.79
CA PRO A 336 21.29 3.91 24.03
C PRO A 336 21.45 4.88 25.21
N PRO A 337 20.53 4.88 26.19
CA PRO A 337 20.76 5.63 27.40
C PRO A 337 22.01 5.04 28.08
N GLU A 338 23.07 5.83 28.13
CA GLU A 338 24.23 5.54 28.97
C GLU A 338 23.79 5.63 30.43
N GLY A 339 24.10 4.57 31.19
CA GLY A 339 24.49 4.62 32.59
C GLY A 339 23.52 5.24 33.60
N GLU A 340 22.85 4.34 34.32
CA GLU A 340 22.40 4.41 35.72
C GLU A 340 22.72 5.69 36.53
N ASP A 341 21.69 6.31 37.12
CA ASP A 341 21.70 6.61 38.55
C ASP A 341 20.27 6.59 39.10
N GLY A 342 20.10 5.86 40.20
CA GLY A 342 18.81 5.49 40.76
C GLY A 342 18.03 6.67 41.34
N PHE A 343 16.72 6.67 41.13
CA PHE A 343 15.80 7.43 41.95
C PHE A 343 14.74 6.51 42.55
N THR A 344 14.78 6.46 43.87
CA THR A 344 13.88 5.79 44.79
C THR A 344 12.51 6.45 44.71
N GLN A 345 11.44 5.65 44.63
CA GLN A 345 10.07 6.13 44.86
C GLN A 345 9.92 6.59 46.31
N PRO A 346 9.15 7.67 46.56
CA PRO A 346 8.37 7.78 47.76
C PRO A 346 6.88 7.70 47.42
N GLU A 347 6.19 6.78 48.10
CA GLU A 347 4.75 6.88 48.31
C GLU A 347 4.44 8.00 49.30
N THR A 348 3.37 8.76 49.05
CA THR A 348 2.46 9.44 50.00
C THR A 348 1.51 10.27 49.11
N GLY A 349 0.18 10.10 49.12
CA GLY A 349 -0.71 9.96 50.26
C GLY A 349 -1.20 11.35 50.66
N GLY A 350 -2.31 11.83 50.07
CA GLY A 350 -3.04 13.01 50.56
C GLY A 350 -3.74 13.84 49.48
N SER A 351 -5.05 13.63 49.33
CA SER A 351 -5.97 14.66 48.80
C SER A 351 -6.14 15.78 49.83
N PRO A 352 -6.42 17.01 49.39
CA PRO A 352 -7.73 17.57 49.75
C PRO A 352 -8.39 18.37 48.62
N GLU A 353 -9.66 18.66 48.90
CA GLU A 353 -10.73 19.09 48.02
C GLU A 353 -10.67 20.58 47.61
N SER A 354 -11.28 20.83 46.45
CA SER A 354 -12.21 21.93 46.12
C SER A 354 -11.82 23.37 46.43
N GLU A 355 -11.68 24.17 45.36
CA GLU A 355 -12.32 25.49 45.27
C GLU A 355 -12.61 25.83 43.81
N GLY A 356 -13.89 26.10 43.52
CA GLY A 356 -14.36 26.46 42.20
C GLY A 356 -14.10 27.92 41.88
N GLN A 357 -13.62 28.18 40.67
CA GLN A 357 -13.81 29.47 40.00
C GLN A 357 -14.23 29.24 38.55
N SER A 358 -15.41 29.79 38.26
CA SER A 358 -16.05 29.89 36.96
C SER A 358 -15.26 30.76 35.99
N VAL A 359 -15.01 30.28 34.77
CA VAL A 359 -14.77 31.15 33.62
C VAL A 359 -15.47 30.57 32.40
N ASP A 360 -16.61 31.17 32.06
CA ASP A 360 -17.16 31.09 30.71
C ASP A 360 -16.25 31.88 29.77
N THR A 361 -15.62 31.22 28.79
CA THR A 361 -15.30 31.85 27.50
C THR A 361 -15.30 30.76 26.42
N MET A 362 -16.36 30.71 25.62
CA MET A 362 -16.33 30.08 24.30
C MET A 362 -15.40 30.87 23.36
N ASN A 363 -14.34 30.24 22.82
CA ASN A 363 -14.03 30.27 21.38
C ASN A 363 -12.80 29.42 20.96
N LYS A 364 -13.07 28.37 20.16
CA LYS A 364 -12.25 27.83 19.03
C LYS A 364 -10.86 27.20 19.32
N PRO A 365 -10.35 26.33 18.41
CA PRO A 365 -10.01 24.95 18.70
C PRO A 365 -8.55 24.76 19.10
N GLU A 366 -8.31 24.00 20.17
CA GLU A 366 -6.99 23.59 20.68
C GLU A 366 -6.21 22.62 19.76
N GLY A 367 -6.68 22.44 18.52
CA GLY A 367 -5.99 21.62 17.50
C GLY A 367 -4.91 22.37 16.71
N SER A 368 -4.87 23.71 16.76
CA SER A 368 -3.85 24.49 16.05
C SER A 368 -2.57 24.68 16.85
N ASP A 369 -2.65 24.83 18.19
CA ASP A 369 -1.47 25.02 19.05
C ASP A 369 -0.62 23.75 19.13
N LEU A 370 -1.24 22.57 19.09
CA LEU A 370 -0.52 21.28 19.11
C LEU A 370 0.25 20.98 17.80
N LEU A 371 -0.04 21.68 16.71
CA LEU A 371 0.69 21.56 15.45
C LEU A 371 1.84 22.58 15.34
N ALA A 372 1.77 23.70 16.09
CA ALA A 372 2.72 24.82 16.02
C ALA A 372 4.17 24.37 16.31
N ASP A 373 4.33 23.48 17.30
CA ASP A 373 5.63 22.99 17.78
C ASP A 373 6.22 21.82 16.98
N ILE A 374 5.57 21.37 15.89
CA ILE A 374 6.11 20.25 15.10
C ILE A 374 7.24 20.77 14.20
N PRO A 375 8.50 20.32 14.39
CA PRO A 375 9.59 20.67 13.50
C PRO A 375 9.34 20.10 12.11
N LEU A 376 9.39 20.97 11.11
CA LEU A 376 9.25 20.63 9.70
C LEU A 376 10.62 20.65 9.03
N GLN A 377 10.84 19.66 8.16
CA GLN A 377 12.03 19.55 7.34
C GLN A 377 11.84 20.35 6.05
N ILE A 378 12.65 21.40 5.86
CA ILE A 378 12.80 22.13 4.61
C ILE A 378 13.92 21.48 3.80
N ALA A 379 13.65 21.16 2.54
CA ALA A 379 14.67 20.76 1.58
C ALA A 379 15.11 21.94 0.70
N VAL A 380 16.41 22.06 0.47
CA VAL A 380 17.00 22.96 -0.52
C VAL A 380 17.12 22.21 -1.84
N GLU A 381 16.29 22.57 -2.81
CA GLU A 381 16.25 21.98 -4.14
C GLU A 381 17.10 22.81 -5.12
N LEU A 382 18.15 22.20 -5.67
CA LEU A 382 18.92 22.76 -6.78
C LEU A 382 18.04 22.85 -8.03
N ALA A 383 17.32 21.77 -8.33
CA ALA A 383 16.53 21.66 -9.54
C ALA A 383 15.32 20.76 -9.36
N ARG A 384 14.31 21.02 -10.19
CA ARG A 384 13.13 20.18 -10.36
C ARG A 384 12.98 19.84 -11.84
N VAL A 385 13.22 18.58 -12.18
CA VAL A 385 13.24 18.09 -13.55
C VAL A 385 12.02 17.21 -13.79
N ALA A 386 11.32 17.45 -14.90
CA ALA A 386 10.22 16.57 -15.29
C ALA A 386 10.80 15.31 -15.94
N VAL A 387 10.59 14.16 -15.31
CA VAL A 387 11.05 12.86 -15.81
C VAL A 387 9.87 12.00 -16.23
N SER A 388 10.02 11.29 -17.34
CA SER A 388 9.06 10.29 -17.79
C SER A 388 9.17 9.01 -16.97
N ALA A 389 8.13 8.17 -17.01
CA ALA A 389 8.22 6.84 -16.44
C ALA A 389 9.42 6.07 -17.00
N ASP A 390 9.64 6.10 -18.32
CA ASP A 390 10.72 5.36 -18.98
C ASP A 390 12.11 5.78 -18.47
N GLU A 391 12.35 7.09 -18.28
CA GLU A 391 13.59 7.62 -17.72
C GLU A 391 13.81 7.13 -16.29
N VAL A 392 12.76 7.13 -15.46
CA VAL A 392 12.82 6.61 -14.08
C VAL A 392 13.18 5.12 -14.06
N VAL A 393 12.60 4.33 -14.96
CA VAL A 393 12.88 2.89 -15.08
C VAL A 393 14.30 2.61 -15.57
N ALA A 394 14.82 3.49 -16.41
CA ALA A 394 16.18 3.40 -16.95
C ALA A 394 17.26 3.86 -15.96
N LEU A 395 16.89 4.40 -14.78
CA LEU A 395 17.86 4.84 -13.78
C LEU A 395 18.75 3.68 -13.31
N ARG A 396 20.05 3.84 -13.47
CA ARG A 396 21.09 2.92 -13.00
C ARG A 396 22.23 3.74 -12.42
N VAL A 397 23.05 3.12 -11.59
CA VAL A 397 24.32 3.73 -11.16
C VAL A 397 25.14 4.10 -12.40
N GLY A 398 25.67 5.33 -12.42
CA GLY A 398 26.37 5.94 -13.54
C GLY A 398 25.49 6.73 -14.51
N HIS A 399 24.15 6.64 -14.42
CA HIS A 399 23.24 7.41 -15.27
C HIS A 399 23.36 8.91 -14.95
N VAL A 400 23.41 9.76 -15.98
CA VAL A 400 23.55 11.22 -15.85
C VAL A 400 22.22 11.90 -16.17
N ILE A 401 21.73 12.72 -15.26
CA ILE A 401 20.49 13.49 -15.38
C ILE A 401 20.84 14.97 -15.54
N GLU A 402 20.29 15.61 -16.56
CA GLU A 402 20.45 17.04 -16.77
C GLU A 402 19.53 17.82 -15.82
N LEU A 403 20.09 18.72 -15.01
CA LEU A 403 19.32 19.50 -14.05
C LEU A 403 18.77 20.81 -14.65
N HIS A 404 19.23 21.18 -15.85
CA HIS A 404 18.87 22.43 -16.55
C HIS A 404 19.00 23.67 -15.65
N ARG A 405 20.08 23.72 -14.87
CA ARG A 405 20.42 24.81 -13.97
C ARG A 405 21.84 25.28 -14.21
N SER A 406 22.01 26.59 -14.29
CA SER A 406 23.31 27.25 -14.39
C SER A 406 23.83 27.63 -12.99
N ALA A 407 25.14 27.79 -12.87
CA ALA A 407 25.74 28.32 -11.64
C ALA A 407 25.22 29.75 -11.34
N GLY A 408 24.98 30.04 -10.06
CA GLY A 408 24.46 31.32 -9.59
C GLY A 408 22.94 31.47 -9.68
N GLU A 409 22.20 30.50 -10.22
CA GLU A 409 20.74 30.54 -10.20
C GLU A 409 20.19 30.34 -8.77
N PRO A 410 19.08 31.01 -8.39
CA PRO A 410 18.41 30.80 -7.11
C PRO A 410 17.96 29.34 -6.92
N VAL A 411 18.09 28.86 -5.70
CA VAL A 411 17.60 27.55 -5.26
C VAL A 411 16.13 27.64 -4.83
N GLU A 412 15.43 26.51 -4.81
CA GLU A 412 14.06 26.42 -4.30
C GLU A 412 14.06 25.82 -2.88
N LEU A 413 13.20 26.32 -2.00
CA LEU A 413 12.93 25.74 -0.69
C LEU A 413 11.61 25.00 -0.75
N SER A 414 11.56 23.75 -0.29
CA SER A 414 10.34 22.96 -0.31
C SER A 414 10.08 22.23 1.01
N VAL A 415 8.80 22.03 1.31
CA VAL A 415 8.32 21.24 2.45
C VAL A 415 7.38 20.18 1.92
N ASN A 416 7.65 18.91 2.25
CA ASN A 416 6.89 17.76 1.73
C ASN A 416 6.72 17.77 0.19
N GLY A 417 7.72 18.30 -0.53
CA GLY A 417 7.74 18.39 -1.99
C GLY A 417 6.97 19.57 -2.61
N LYS A 418 6.29 20.40 -1.80
CA LYS A 418 5.71 21.68 -2.26
C LYS A 418 6.74 22.79 -2.08
N VAL A 419 7.04 23.52 -3.16
CA VAL A 419 7.90 24.71 -3.09
C VAL A 419 7.19 25.76 -2.23
N VAL A 420 7.88 26.30 -1.24
CA VAL A 420 7.41 27.34 -0.31
C VAL A 420 8.10 28.68 -0.57
N ALA A 421 9.33 28.66 -1.07
CA ALA A 421 10.10 29.86 -1.36
C ALA A 421 11.18 29.61 -2.42
N ARG A 422 11.75 30.69 -2.96
CA ARG A 422 12.98 30.69 -3.76
C ARG A 422 13.98 31.64 -3.14
N GLY A 423 15.26 31.28 -3.18
CA GLY A 423 16.29 32.07 -2.51
C GLY A 423 17.68 31.90 -3.09
N GLU A 424 18.58 32.77 -2.68
CA GLU A 424 20.00 32.70 -2.98
C GLU A 424 20.76 32.11 -1.78
N LEU A 425 21.81 31.33 -2.04
CA LEU A 425 22.69 30.86 -0.99
C LEU A 425 23.53 32.02 -0.45
N VAL A 426 23.61 32.10 0.87
CA VAL A 426 24.34 33.13 1.59
C VAL A 426 25.10 32.50 2.75
N GLU A 427 26.18 33.13 3.14
CA GLU A 427 26.93 32.77 4.34
C GLU A 427 26.71 33.88 5.38
N VAL A 428 26.18 33.51 6.54
CA VAL A 428 25.89 34.43 7.66
C VAL A 428 26.62 33.89 8.87
N GLU A 429 27.57 34.67 9.39
CA GLU A 429 28.35 34.31 10.59
C GLU A 429 29.07 32.94 10.49
N GLY A 430 29.47 32.55 9.28
CA GLY A 430 30.15 31.27 9.01
C GLY A 430 29.20 30.08 8.87
N GLN A 431 27.88 30.30 8.93
CA GLN A 431 26.86 29.30 8.63
C GLN A 431 26.25 29.55 7.25
N LEU A 432 25.97 28.47 6.52
CA LEU A 432 25.28 28.55 5.25
C LEU A 432 23.78 28.70 5.46
N GLY A 433 23.16 29.54 4.66
CA GLY A 433 21.72 29.77 4.68
C GLY A 433 21.18 30.07 3.29
N VAL A 434 19.86 30.04 3.15
CA VAL A 434 19.14 30.49 1.95
C VAL A 434 18.39 31.76 2.28
N ARG A 435 18.78 32.87 1.65
CA ARG A 435 18.04 34.13 1.74
C ARG A 435 16.84 34.10 0.82
N VAL A 436 15.65 34.22 1.38
CA VAL A 436 14.39 34.21 0.64
C VAL A 436 14.30 35.43 -0.28
N LEU A 437 14.17 35.19 -1.59
CA LEU A 437 13.93 36.22 -2.60
C LEU A 437 12.45 36.35 -2.95
N SER A 438 11.70 35.25 -2.89
CA SER A 438 10.26 35.22 -3.16
C SER A 438 9.58 34.04 -2.48
N LEU A 439 8.29 34.17 -2.14
CA LEU A 439 7.47 33.10 -1.59
C LEU A 439 6.62 32.46 -2.70
N ALA A 440 6.38 31.15 -2.60
CA ALA A 440 5.48 30.44 -3.49
C ALA A 440 4.03 30.55 -2.98
N GLY A 441 3.13 31.04 -3.85
CA GLY A 441 1.71 31.25 -3.55
C GLY A 441 0.88 29.98 -3.64
#